data_AF-A0A550GCT2-F1
#
_entry.id   AF-A0A550GCT2-F1
#
_cell.length_a   1.000
_cell.length_b   1.000
_cell.length_c   1.000
_cell.angle_alpha   90.00
_cell.angle_beta   90.00
_cell.angle_gamma   90.00
#
_symmetry.space_group_name_H-M   'P 1'
#
loop_
_entity.id
_entity.type
_entity.pdbx_description
1 polymer ?
#
loop_
_entity_poly.entity_id
_entity_poly.type
_entity_poly.pdbx_seq_one_letter_code
_entity_poly.pdbx_strand_id
1 'polypeptide(L)'
;MNDILNLTTEYVNVIGKTAKIDAMGMYYRDLNNLLRSLHANGVDKIEICNVYGQRYIGTDLDNHVSIDIYGTPGNDLGAFMNGVNITVHGNAQDACGNTMDHGKIVVHGRAGDLLG
;
A
#
# COMPACT_ATOMS: atom_id res chain seq x y z
N MET A 1 -26.09 -5.20 -8.59
CA MET A 1 -25.28 -3.99 -8.88
C MET A 1 -25.06 -3.37 -7.52
N ASN A 2 -24.01 -3.80 -6.82
CA ASN A 2 -23.88 -3.57 -5.39
C ASN A 2 -23.23 -2.20 -5.16
N ASP A 3 -23.96 -1.35 -4.44
CA ASP A 3 -23.47 -0.10 -3.87
C ASP A 3 -22.19 -0.38 -3.07
N ILE A 4 -21.07 0.16 -3.54
CA ILE A 4 -19.82 0.11 -2.79
C ILE A 4 -19.99 1.08 -1.61
N LEU A 5 -19.98 0.50 -0.42
CA LEU A 5 -20.24 1.11 0.88
C LEU A 5 -19.34 2.32 1.15
N ASN A 6 -19.94 3.42 1.60
CA ASN A 6 -19.24 4.43 2.37
C ASN A 6 -18.89 3.82 3.74
N LEU A 7 -17.66 3.30 3.88
CA LEU A 7 -17.12 2.86 5.17
C LEU A 7 -16.20 3.96 5.70
N THR A 8 -16.52 4.49 6.88
CA THR A 8 -15.68 5.47 7.57
C THR A 8 -15.38 4.95 8.97
N THR A 9 -14.10 4.77 9.27
CA THR A 9 -13.58 4.57 10.62
C THR A 9 -12.63 5.71 10.97
N GLU A 10 -12.08 5.73 12.19
CA GLU A 10 -11.12 6.75 12.62
C GLU A 10 -9.90 6.89 11.69
N TYR A 11 -9.50 5.80 11.03
CA TYR A 11 -8.28 5.72 10.22
C TYR A 11 -8.53 5.37 8.75
N VAL A 12 -9.78 5.15 8.31
CA VAL A 12 -10.11 4.81 6.91
C VAL A 12 -11.34 5.55 6.43
N ASN A 13 -11.27 6.08 5.20
CA ASN A 13 -12.42 6.61 4.48
C ASN A 13 -12.47 6.02 3.06
N VAL A 14 -13.58 5.37 2.71
CA VAL A 14 -13.80 4.77 1.37
C VAL A 14 -14.91 5.52 0.64
N ILE A 15 -14.61 6.00 -0.57
CA ILE A 15 -15.55 6.69 -1.47
C ILE A 15 -15.46 6.03 -2.84
N GLY A 16 -16.53 5.36 -3.26
CA GLY A 16 -16.52 4.57 -4.49
C GLY A 16 -15.43 3.49 -4.45
N LYS A 17 -14.52 3.49 -5.43
CA LYS A 17 -13.39 2.55 -5.48
C LYS A 17 -12.09 3.11 -4.90
N THR A 18 -12.14 4.25 -4.24
CA THR A 18 -10.96 4.88 -3.64
C THR A 18 -11.01 4.83 -2.12
N ALA A 19 -9.93 4.37 -1.48
CA ALA A 19 -9.75 4.39 -0.03
C ALA A 19 -8.64 5.37 0.36
N LYS A 20 -8.84 6.08 1.47
CA LYS A 20 -7.82 6.89 2.14
C LYS A 20 -7.59 6.32 3.53
N ILE A 21 -6.33 6.09 3.90
CA ILE A 21 -5.93 5.46 5.17
C ILE A 21 -4.95 6.38 5.89
N ASP A 22 -5.18 6.65 7.17
CA ASP A 22 -4.20 7.23 8.07
C ASP A 22 -3.46 6.11 8.82
N ALA A 23 -2.18 5.91 8.50
CA ALA A 23 -1.36 4.86 9.09
C ALA A 23 -0.67 5.26 10.40
N MET A 24 -0.96 6.44 10.96
CA MET A 24 -0.35 6.92 12.19
C MET A 24 -0.59 5.95 13.34
N GLY A 25 0.50 5.41 13.91
CA GLY A 25 0.43 4.43 15.01
C GLY A 25 -0.10 3.04 14.62
N MET A 26 -0.44 2.79 13.35
CA MET A 26 -0.89 1.47 12.90
C MET A 26 0.27 0.48 12.87
N TYR A 27 0.04 -0.70 13.42
CA TYR A 27 0.96 -1.82 13.26
C TYR A 27 0.91 -2.35 11.82
N TYR A 28 2.06 -2.72 11.27
CA TYR A 28 2.16 -3.06 9.83
C TYR A 28 1.26 -4.22 9.42
N ARG A 29 1.03 -5.21 10.29
CA ARG A 29 0.14 -6.34 9.99
C ARG A 29 -1.30 -5.89 9.84
N ASP A 30 -1.74 -4.95 10.67
CA ASP A 30 -3.10 -4.42 10.63
C ASP A 30 -3.31 -3.60 9.36
N LEU A 31 -2.31 -2.79 8.97
CA LEU A 31 -2.32 -2.08 7.70
C LEU A 31 -2.41 -3.07 6.52
N ASN A 32 -1.57 -4.11 6.48
CA ASN A 32 -1.60 -5.07 5.37
C ASN A 32 -2.90 -5.89 5.31
N ASN A 33 -3.48 -6.24 6.47
CA ASN A 33 -4.79 -6.91 6.53
C ASN A 33 -5.92 -6.00 6.03
N LEU A 34 -5.84 -4.70 6.35
CA LEU A 34 -6.76 -3.71 5.84
C LEU A 34 -6.65 -3.56 4.31
N LEU A 35 -5.43 -3.48 3.76
CA LEU A 35 -5.21 -3.40 2.31
C LEU A 35 -5.81 -4.61 1.57
N ARG A 36 -5.59 -5.83 2.09
CA ARG A 36 -6.21 -7.04 1.52
C ARG A 36 -7.74 -7.01 1.58
N SER A 37 -8.29 -6.50 2.69
CA SER A 37 -9.74 -6.36 2.86
C SER A 37 -10.32 -5.35 1.85
N LEU A 38 -9.69 -4.20 1.68
CA LEU A 38 -10.12 -3.18 0.71
C LEU A 38 -10.05 -3.71 -0.73
N HIS A 39 -8.94 -4.38 -1.08
CA HIS A 39 -8.77 -5.05 -2.37
C HIS A 39 -9.88 -6.07 -2.65
N ALA A 40 -10.16 -6.95 -1.69
CA ALA A 40 -11.23 -7.96 -1.80
C ALA A 40 -12.63 -7.34 -1.95
N ASN A 41 -12.83 -6.09 -1.50
CA ASN A 41 -14.06 -5.32 -1.66
C ASN A 41 -14.10 -4.47 -2.95
N GLY A 42 -13.11 -4.62 -3.85
CA GLY A 42 -13.10 -3.97 -5.16
C GLY A 42 -12.61 -2.52 -5.18
N VAL A 43 -11.87 -2.10 -4.15
CA VAL A 43 -11.13 -0.83 -4.14
C VAL A 43 -9.95 -0.93 -5.10
N ASP A 44 -9.86 0.00 -6.06
CA ASP A 44 -8.81 0.04 -7.09
C ASP A 44 -7.75 1.11 -6.83
N LYS A 45 -8.04 2.08 -5.96
CA LYS A 45 -7.10 3.14 -5.59
C LYS A 45 -7.02 3.28 -4.07
N ILE A 46 -5.81 3.27 -3.53
CA ILE A 46 -5.56 3.43 -2.10
C ILE A 46 -4.53 4.54 -1.88
N GLU A 47 -4.87 5.52 -1.05
CA GLU A 47 -3.96 6.56 -0.58
C GLU A 47 -3.66 6.32 0.91
N ILE A 48 -2.39 6.15 1.27
CA ILE A 48 -1.96 5.89 2.65
C ILE A 48 -1.10 7.07 3.10
N CYS A 49 -1.53 7.79 4.15
CA CYS A 49 -0.75 8.87 4.76
C CYS A 49 -0.16 8.45 6.11
N ASN A 50 0.79 9.25 6.60
CA ASN A 50 1.48 9.03 7.89
C ASN A 50 2.16 7.65 7.98
N VAL A 51 2.78 7.21 6.89
CA VAL A 51 3.54 5.94 6.88
C VAL A 51 4.92 6.17 7.48
N TYR A 52 5.23 5.45 8.56
CA TYR A 52 6.46 5.61 9.35
C TYR A 52 7.10 4.24 9.65
N GLY A 53 7.39 3.47 8.60
CA GLY A 53 8.11 2.20 8.70
C GLY A 53 7.23 0.95 8.70
N GLN A 54 5.93 1.05 8.36
CA GLN A 54 5.10 -0.13 8.16
C GLN A 54 5.64 -0.98 6.99
N ARG A 55 5.90 -2.25 7.26
CA ARG A 55 6.59 -3.21 6.39
C ARG A 55 5.62 -3.97 5.48
N TYR A 56 6.12 -4.54 4.39
CA TYR A 56 5.36 -5.44 3.49
C TYR A 56 4.13 -4.81 2.83
N ILE A 57 4.08 -3.48 2.72
CA ILE A 57 2.99 -2.80 2.02
C ILE A 57 3.01 -3.24 0.55
N GLY A 58 1.87 -3.65 0.02
CA GLY A 58 1.76 -4.11 -1.38
C GLY A 58 1.98 -5.61 -1.59
N THR A 59 2.35 -6.37 -0.55
CA THR A 59 2.44 -7.84 -0.62
C THR A 59 1.04 -8.48 -0.68
N ASP A 60 0.91 -9.57 -1.44
CA ASP A 60 -0.32 -10.35 -1.67
C ASP A 60 -1.52 -9.55 -2.22
N LEU A 61 -1.23 -8.54 -3.04
CA LEU A 61 -2.21 -7.81 -3.83
C LEU A 61 -1.97 -8.10 -5.32
N ASP A 62 -2.99 -7.95 -6.15
CA ASP A 62 -2.91 -8.21 -7.59
C ASP A 62 -3.00 -6.91 -8.43
N ASN A 63 -2.98 -7.07 -9.76
CA ASN A 63 -2.92 -6.00 -10.75
C ASN A 63 -4.13 -5.03 -10.79
N HIS A 64 -5.15 -5.20 -9.95
CA HIS A 64 -6.33 -4.34 -9.95
C HIS A 64 -6.22 -3.13 -9.00
N VAL A 65 -5.11 -2.98 -8.24
CA VAL A 65 -4.95 -1.91 -7.25
C VAL A 65 -3.75 -1.01 -7.52
N SER A 66 -3.93 0.29 -7.29
CA SER A 66 -2.89 1.32 -7.26
C SER A 66 -2.78 1.92 -5.87
N ILE A 67 -1.55 2.10 -5.38
CA ILE A 67 -1.27 2.56 -4.01
C ILE A 67 -0.35 3.79 -4.05
N ASP A 68 -0.84 4.89 -3.50
CA ASP A 68 -0.06 6.10 -3.21
C ASP A 68 0.33 6.12 -1.74
N ILE A 69 1.62 6.24 -1.45
CA ILE A 69 2.17 6.23 -0.09
C ILE A 69 2.80 7.58 0.21
N TYR A 70 2.29 8.25 1.24
CA TYR A 70 2.83 9.51 1.78
C TYR A 70 3.53 9.23 3.11
N GLY A 71 4.87 9.25 3.06
CA GLY A 71 5.72 8.90 4.20
C GLY A 71 6.88 8.00 3.78
N THR A 72 7.36 7.17 4.70
CA THR A 72 8.43 6.19 4.47
C THR A 72 7.93 4.79 4.80
N PRO A 73 7.56 3.96 3.81
CA PRO A 73 7.31 2.54 4.04
C PRO A 73 8.56 1.85 4.63
N GLY A 74 8.31 0.85 5.46
CA GLY A 74 9.35 0.00 6.05
C GLY A 74 9.89 -1.02 5.06
N ASN A 75 10.73 -1.92 5.57
CA ASN A 75 11.37 -2.94 4.74
C ASN A 75 10.37 -3.79 3.95
N ASP A 76 10.85 -4.36 2.86
CA ASP A 76 10.12 -5.32 2.03
C ASP A 76 8.86 -4.69 1.38
N LEU A 77 8.89 -3.39 1.06
CA LEU A 77 7.85 -2.74 0.26
C LEU A 77 7.66 -3.47 -1.07
N GLY A 78 6.46 -3.94 -1.36
CA GLY A 78 6.16 -4.67 -2.60
C GLY A 78 6.82 -6.04 -2.69
N ALA A 79 7.16 -6.68 -1.57
CA ALA A 79 7.69 -8.03 -1.60
C ALA A 79 6.67 -9.02 -2.17
N PHE A 80 7.11 -9.95 -3.02
CA PHE A 80 6.27 -10.93 -3.74
C PHE A 80 5.13 -10.31 -4.56
N MET A 81 5.26 -9.05 -4.96
CA MET A 81 4.22 -8.32 -5.68
C MET A 81 4.01 -8.86 -7.10
N ASN A 82 2.73 -8.97 -7.51
CA ASN A 82 2.33 -9.45 -8.84
C ASN A 82 1.29 -8.54 -9.50
N GLY A 83 1.76 -7.38 -9.98
CA GLY A 83 1.04 -6.51 -10.90
C GLY A 83 0.54 -5.18 -10.31
N VAL A 84 0.70 -4.97 -9.01
CA VAL A 84 0.29 -3.74 -8.31
C VAL A 84 1.16 -2.55 -8.75
N ASN A 85 0.57 -1.35 -8.77
CA ASN A 85 1.30 -0.10 -9.00
C ASN A 85 1.43 0.67 -7.68
N ILE A 86 2.67 0.89 -7.21
CA ILE A 86 2.97 1.63 -5.98
C ILE A 86 3.74 2.90 -6.33
N THR A 87 3.29 4.04 -5.80
CA THR A 87 4.03 5.31 -5.83
C THR A 87 4.31 5.77 -4.41
N VAL A 88 5.57 6.00 -4.08
CA VAL A 88 6.03 6.50 -2.78
C VAL A 88 6.44 7.96 -2.94
N HIS A 89 5.69 8.85 -2.30
CA HIS A 89 5.94 10.29 -2.19
C HIS A 89 6.88 10.58 -1.02
N GLY A 90 8.04 9.90 -1.01
CA GLY A 90 8.99 9.89 0.09
C GLY A 90 10.13 8.90 -0.13
N ASN A 91 10.76 8.45 0.95
CA ASN A 91 11.82 7.44 0.90
C ASN A 91 11.25 6.03 1.10
N ALA A 92 11.99 4.99 0.72
CA ALA A 92 11.71 3.60 1.09
C ALA A 92 12.89 3.04 1.90
N GLN A 93 12.62 2.15 2.85
CA GLN A 93 13.66 1.41 3.56
C GLN A 93 14.20 0.23 2.70
N ASP A 94 14.89 -0.71 3.33
CA ASP A 94 15.60 -1.80 2.64
C ASP A 94 14.65 -2.83 2.00
N ALA A 95 15.17 -3.62 1.07
CA ALA A 95 14.47 -4.74 0.46
C ALA A 95 13.21 -4.35 -0.36
N CYS A 96 13.16 -3.11 -0.87
CA CYS A 96 12.06 -2.69 -1.75
C CYS A 96 12.03 -3.57 -3.01
N GLY A 97 10.86 -4.14 -3.27
CA GLY A 97 10.53 -5.01 -4.40
C GLY A 97 11.04 -6.46 -4.27
N ASN A 98 11.51 -6.87 -3.09
CA ASN A 98 12.02 -8.23 -2.86
C ASN A 98 11.12 -9.35 -3.47
N THR A 99 11.66 -10.09 -4.45
CA THR A 99 10.95 -11.17 -5.15
C THR A 99 9.68 -10.70 -5.90
N MET A 100 9.67 -9.45 -6.37
CA MET A 100 8.62 -8.91 -7.25
C MET A 100 8.64 -9.63 -8.61
N ASP A 101 7.46 -9.99 -9.11
CA ASP A 101 7.28 -10.66 -10.40
C ASP A 101 6.84 -9.66 -11.50
N HIS A 102 5.72 -8.98 -11.28
CA HIS A 102 5.17 -7.98 -12.21
C HIS A 102 4.66 -6.75 -11.44
N GLY A 103 4.44 -5.64 -12.15
CA GLY A 103 3.90 -4.38 -11.60
C GLY A 103 4.90 -3.25 -11.65
N LYS A 104 4.74 -2.24 -10.80
CA LYS A 104 5.63 -1.07 -10.76
C LYS A 104 5.75 -0.47 -9.36
N ILE A 105 6.97 -0.15 -8.94
CA ILE A 105 7.23 0.69 -7.75
C ILE A 105 7.97 1.94 -8.21
N VAL A 106 7.44 3.12 -7.87
CA VAL A 106 8.09 4.42 -8.08
C VAL A 106 8.38 5.04 -6.73
N VAL A 107 9.66 5.32 -6.44
CA VAL A 107 10.07 6.03 -5.23
C VAL A 107 10.60 7.40 -5.62
N HIS A 108 9.95 8.47 -5.16
CA HIS A 108 10.37 9.85 -5.47
C HIS A 108 11.55 10.34 -4.60
N GLY A 109 11.84 9.66 -3.49
CA GLY A 109 12.99 9.91 -2.62
C GLY A 109 14.10 8.88 -2.81
N ARG A 110 14.74 8.51 -1.70
CA ARG A 110 15.79 7.49 -1.67
C ARG A 110 15.20 6.13 -1.32
N ALA A 111 15.78 5.06 -1.85
CA ALA A 111 15.51 3.71 -1.41
C ALA A 111 16.73 3.16 -0.66
N GLY A 112 16.51 2.28 0.31
CA GLY A 112 17.55 1.63 1.11
C GLY A 112 18.31 0.56 0.34
N ASP A 113 19.01 -0.30 1.07
CA ASP A 113 19.80 -1.39 0.47
C ASP A 113 18.90 -2.55 0.01
N LEU A 114 19.46 -3.48 -0.78
CA LEU A 114 18.81 -4.71 -1.23
C LEU A 114 17.55 -4.53 -2.10
N LEU A 115 17.54 -3.53 -2.99
CA LEU A 115 16.47 -3.38 -3.99
C LEU A 115 16.37 -4.64 -4.88
N GLY A 116 15.15 -5.07 -5.21
CA GLY A 116 14.86 -6.21 -6.11
C GLY A 116 13.67 -5.95 -7.00
#